data_AF-A1T485-F1
#
_entry.id   AF-A1T485-F1
#
_cell.length_a   1.000
_cell.length_b   1.000
_cell.length_c   1.000
_cell.angle_alpha   90.00
_cell.angle_beta   90.00
_cell.angle_gamma   90.00
#
_symmetry.space_group_name_H-M   'P 1'
#
loop_
_entity.id
_entity.type
_entity.pdbx_description
1 polymer ?
#
loop_
_entity_poly.entity_id
_entity_poly.type
_entity_poly.pdbx_seq_one_letter_code
_entity_poly.pdbx_strand_id
1 'polypeptide(L)'
;MTIDWTRAAVIGALTGGAFWAAAVYALITSVGAVVAWVAVGVVAVALLVVGLALFRRSSSPERRCYGAGLVLAPFTGLVPVAVFSAAGLLVHVGASV
;
A
#
# COMPACT_ATOMS: atom_id res chain seq x y z
N MET A 1 4.06 23.57 15.47
CA MET A 1 4.45 22.14 15.53
C MET A 1 4.60 21.61 14.12
N THR A 2 5.83 21.46 13.66
CA THR A 2 6.18 20.89 12.35
C THR A 2 6.18 19.36 12.44
N ILE A 3 5.69 18.69 11.40
CA ILE A 3 5.78 17.22 11.27
C ILE A 3 7.21 16.85 10.93
N ASP A 4 7.71 15.77 11.54
CA ASP A 4 8.92 15.09 11.09
C ASP A 4 8.57 14.16 9.92
N TRP A 5 8.86 14.63 8.71
CA TRP A 5 8.61 13.90 7.48
C TRP A 5 9.58 12.74 7.27
N THR A 6 10.80 12.82 7.80
CA THR A 6 11.77 11.72 7.73
C THR A 6 11.25 10.53 8.52
N ARG A 7 10.78 10.78 9.75
CA ARG A 7 10.15 9.72 10.57
C ARG A 7 8.91 9.15 9.89
N ALA A 8 8.05 9.99 9.32
CA ALA A 8 6.86 9.52 8.59
C ALA A 8 7.22 8.64 7.39
N ALA A 9 8.25 9.01 6.62
CA ALA A 9 8.73 8.24 5.48
C ALA A 9 9.30 6.88 5.91
N VAL A 10 10.10 6.82 6.99
CA VAL A 10 10.62 5.55 7.54
C VAL A 10 9.48 4.65 8.01
N ILE A 11 8.49 5.20 8.73
CA ILE A 11 7.31 4.44 9.14
C ILE A 11 6.56 3.90 7.91
N GLY A 12 6.37 4.74 6.89
CA GLY A 12 5.71 4.35 5.64
C GLY A 12 6.46 3.26 4.87
N ALA A 13 7.79 3.33 4.82
CA ALA A 13 8.62 2.31 4.18
C ALA A 13 8.52 0.97 4.91
N LEU A 14 8.59 0.95 6.25
CA LEU A 14 8.50 -0.27 7.04
C LEU A 14 7.11 -0.91 6.97
N THR A 15 6.07 -0.10 7.18
CA THR A 15 4.68 -0.56 7.12
C THR A 15 4.27 -0.97 5.71
N GLY A 16 4.71 -0.21 4.70
CA GLY A 16 4.51 -0.54 3.29
C GLY A 16 5.24 -1.82 2.89
N GLY A 17 6.49 -2.01 3.34
CA GLY A 17 7.23 -3.25 3.11
C GLY A 17 6.53 -4.47 3.70
N ALA A 18 6.05 -4.37 4.96
CA ALA A 18 5.30 -5.45 5.59
C ALA A 18 3.97 -5.74 4.86
N PHE A 19 3.23 -4.70 4.49
CA PHE A 19 1.99 -4.81 3.73
C PHE A 19 2.21 -5.51 2.38
N TRP A 20 3.20 -5.05 1.59
CA TRP A 20 3.48 -5.63 0.28
C TRP A 20 4.07 -7.03 0.35
N ALA A 21 4.87 -7.36 1.36
CA ALA A 21 5.33 -8.73 1.58
C ALA A 21 4.15 -9.70 1.78
N ALA A 22 3.18 -9.32 2.63
CA ALA A 22 1.97 -10.11 2.84
C ALA A 22 1.10 -10.17 1.57
N ALA A 23 0.93 -9.05 0.87
CA ALA A 23 0.16 -8.99 -0.37
C ALA A 23 0.75 -9.89 -1.47
N VAL A 24 2.07 -9.83 -1.69
CA VAL A 24 2.76 -10.66 -2.68
C VAL A 24 2.62 -12.14 -2.33
N TYR A 25 2.80 -12.53 -1.06
CA TYR A 25 2.59 -13.90 -0.63
C TYR A 25 1.16 -14.38 -0.90
N ALA A 26 0.15 -13.57 -0.55
CA ALA A 26 -1.26 -13.89 -0.80
C ALA A 26 -1.58 -14.00 -2.30
N LEU A 27 -1.01 -13.11 -3.13
CA LEU A 27 -1.20 -13.13 -4.58
C LEU A 27 -0.54 -14.34 -5.24
N ILE A 28 0.67 -14.71 -4.82
CA ILE A 28 1.37 -15.89 -5.36
C ILE A 28 0.61 -17.17 -4.98
N THR A 29 0.23 -17.33 -3.71
CA THR A 29 -0.47 -18.53 -3.21
C THR A 29 -1.88 -18.69 -3.80
N SER A 30 -2.51 -17.59 -4.22
CA SER A 30 -3.82 -17.59 -4.88
C SER A 30 -3.75 -17.56 -6.41
N VAL A 31 -2.55 -17.67 -7.01
CA VAL A 31 -2.33 -17.58 -8.46
C VAL A 31 -2.95 -16.29 -9.04
N GLY A 32 -2.89 -15.20 -8.29
CA GLY A 32 -3.41 -13.89 -8.69
C GLY A 32 -4.93 -13.82 -8.77
N ALA A 33 -5.67 -14.69 -8.05
CA ALA A 33 -7.12 -14.66 -8.04
C ALA A 33 -7.69 -13.26 -7.72
N VAL A 34 -8.79 -12.90 -8.39
CA VAL A 34 -9.45 -11.58 -8.23
C VAL A 34 -9.77 -11.27 -6.77
N VAL A 35 -10.21 -12.27 -6.00
CA VAL A 35 -10.53 -12.12 -4.58
C VAL A 35 -9.31 -11.69 -3.75
N ALA A 36 -8.11 -12.17 -4.08
CA ALA A 36 -6.88 -11.75 -3.40
C ALA A 36 -6.54 -10.29 -3.70
N TRP A 37 -6.70 -9.85 -4.95
CA TRP A 37 -6.56 -8.43 -5.31
C TRP A 37 -7.55 -7.54 -4.58
N VAL A 38 -8.82 -7.96 -4.48
CA VAL A 38 -9.84 -7.23 -3.71
C VAL A 38 -9.43 -7.13 -2.25
N ALA A 39 -8.96 -8.22 -1.63
CA ALA A 39 -8.50 -8.21 -0.24
C ALA A 39 -7.32 -7.24 -0.03
N VAL A 40 -6.33 -7.25 -0.91
CA VAL A 40 -5.20 -6.30 -0.89
C VAL A 40 -5.72 -4.86 -0.98
N GLY A 41 -6.67 -4.59 -1.88
CA GLY A 41 -7.31 -3.29 -2.03
C GLY A 41 -8.05 -2.83 -0.77
N VAL A 42 -8.83 -3.72 -0.14
CA VAL A 42 -9.55 -3.41 1.11
C VAL A 42 -8.57 -3.04 2.23
N VAL A 43 -7.48 -3.81 2.39
CA VAL A 43 -6.47 -3.51 3.40
C VAL A 43 -5.76 -2.18 3.12
N ALA A 44 -5.43 -1.90 1.85
CA ALA A 44 -4.85 -0.62 1.46
C ALA A 44 -5.78 0.55 1.81
N VAL A 45 -7.08 0.46 1.49
CA VAL A 45 -8.07 1.47 1.85
C VAL A 45 -8.18 1.64 3.37
N ALA A 46 -8.16 0.55 4.13
CA ALA A 46 -8.18 0.61 5.59
C ALA A 46 -6.95 1.37 6.14
N LEU A 47 -5.76 1.10 5.62
CA LEU A 47 -4.53 1.83 5.99
C LEU A 47 -4.65 3.33 5.69
N LEU A 48 -5.19 3.69 4.52
CA LEU A 48 -5.45 5.09 4.15
C LEU A 48 -6.44 5.77 5.09
N VAL A 49 -7.57 5.12 5.39
CA VAL A 49 -8.62 5.68 6.26
C VAL A 49 -8.10 5.87 7.69
N VAL A 50 -7.43 4.85 8.25
CA VAL A 50 -6.85 4.92 9.60
C VAL A 50 -5.74 5.96 9.66
N GLY A 51 -4.84 5.98 8.68
CA GLY A 51 -3.76 6.95 8.59
C GLY A 51 -4.27 8.38 8.49
N LEU A 52 -5.27 8.62 7.64
CA LEU A 52 -5.92 9.92 7.48
C LEU A 52 -6.66 10.35 8.76
N ALA A 53 -7.35 9.43 9.43
CA ALA A 53 -8.02 9.71 10.70
C ALA A 53 -7.01 10.11 11.79
N LEU A 54 -5.90 9.38 11.90
CA LEU A 54 -4.81 9.70 12.85
C LEU A 54 -4.16 11.05 12.53
N PHE A 55 -3.90 11.33 11.25
CA PHE A 55 -3.32 12.59 10.81
C PHE A 55 -4.23 13.79 11.11
N ARG A 56 -5.54 13.67 10.84
CA ARG A 56 -6.50 14.76 11.01
C ARG A 56 -6.95 14.97 12.45
N ARG A 57 -7.11 13.91 13.25
CA ARG A 57 -7.67 13.99 14.61
C ARG A 57 -6.61 14.16 15.70
N SER A 58 -5.34 13.98 15.39
CA SER A 58 -4.28 14.12 16.40
C SER A 58 -3.82 15.57 16.57
N SER A 59 -3.74 16.02 17.82
CA SER A 59 -3.00 17.21 18.25
C SER A 59 -1.51 16.92 18.49
N SER A 60 -1.14 15.66 18.72
CA SER A 60 0.25 15.23 18.90
C SER A 60 0.97 15.08 17.53
N PRO A 61 2.17 15.68 17.36
CA PRO A 61 2.94 15.59 16.13
C PRO A 61 3.40 14.16 15.83
N GLU A 62 3.68 13.34 16.84
CA GLU A 62 4.11 11.94 16.65
C GLU A 62 3.02 11.10 15.98
N ARG A 63 1.79 11.20 16.48
CA ARG A 63 0.63 10.51 15.91
C ARG A 63 0.33 10.97 14.48
N ARG A 64 0.63 12.23 14.15
CA ARG A 64 0.54 12.71 12.76
C ARG A 64 1.61 12.08 11.86
N CYS A 65 2.83 11.88 12.36
CA CYS A 65 3.86 11.13 11.63
C CYS A 65 3.45 9.68 11.39
N TYR A 66 2.86 8.98 12.38
CA TYR A 66 2.30 7.65 12.18
C TYR A 66 1.16 7.64 11.16
N GLY A 67 0.26 8.63 11.23
CA GLY A 67 -0.83 8.79 10.26
C GLY A 67 -0.31 8.99 8.83
N ALA A 68 0.67 9.87 8.64
CA ALA A 68 1.31 10.09 7.35
C ALA A 68 2.04 8.85 6.85
N GLY A 69 2.75 8.12 7.72
CA GLY A 69 3.41 6.86 7.38
C GLY A 69 2.43 5.79 6.91
N LEU A 70 1.31 5.60 7.60
CA LEU A 70 0.25 4.67 7.20
C LEU A 70 -0.37 5.03 5.84
N VAL A 71 -0.52 6.32 5.55
CA VAL A 71 -0.98 6.77 4.24
C VAL A 71 0.04 6.44 3.15
N LEU A 72 1.34 6.59 3.43
CA LEU A 72 2.41 6.27 2.46
C LEU A 72 2.58 4.77 2.21
N ALA A 73 2.27 3.92 3.19
CA ALA A 73 2.47 2.47 3.14
C ALA A 73 1.99 1.78 1.85
N PRO A 74 0.72 1.93 1.41
CA PRO A 74 0.27 1.30 0.16
C PRO A 74 0.97 1.86 -1.08
N PHE A 75 1.46 3.11 -1.07
CA PHE A 75 2.09 3.72 -2.24
C PHE A 75 3.52 3.25 -2.48
N THR A 76 4.19 2.61 -1.51
CA THR A 76 5.60 2.19 -1.65
C THR A 76 5.81 1.13 -2.73
N GLY A 77 4.82 0.26 -2.96
CA GLY A 77 4.85 -0.82 -3.95
C GLY A 77 3.85 -0.64 -5.10
N LEU A 78 3.16 0.50 -5.18
CA LEU A 78 2.13 0.73 -6.18
C LEU A 78 2.69 0.80 -7.60
N VAL A 79 3.87 1.41 -7.79
CA VAL A 79 4.55 1.51 -9.09
C VAL A 79 4.90 0.14 -9.67
N PRO A 80 5.67 -0.74 -8.98
CA PRO A 80 5.98 -2.05 -9.54
C PRO A 80 4.72 -2.88 -9.79
N VAL A 81 3.72 -2.82 -8.90
CA VAL A 81 2.43 -3.50 -9.11
C VAL A 81 1.75 -3.04 -10.39
N ALA A 82 1.63 -1.72 -10.61
CA ALA A 82 1.02 -1.18 -11.82
C ALA A 82 1.78 -1.62 -13.09
N VAL A 83 3.11 -1.56 -13.05
CA VAL A 83 3.96 -1.96 -14.19
C VAL A 83 3.83 -3.44 -14.51
N PHE A 84 3.94 -4.32 -13.51
CA PHE A 84 3.85 -5.77 -13.73
C PHE A 84 2.43 -6.22 -14.09
N SER A 85 1.39 -5.61 -13.51
CA SER A 85 0.01 -5.88 -13.91
C SER A 85 -0.26 -5.45 -15.35
N ALA A 86 0.21 -4.28 -15.77
CA ALA A 86 0.08 -3.82 -17.15
C ALA A 86 0.81 -4.75 -18.13
N ALA A 87 2.04 -5.16 -17.80
CA ALA A 87 2.80 -6.10 -18.61
C ALA A 87 2.08 -7.46 -18.74
N GLY A 88 1.57 -8.00 -17.62
CA GLY A 88 0.81 -9.26 -17.62
C GLY A 88 -0.47 -9.17 -18.46
N LEU A 89 -1.19 -8.05 -18.38
CA LEU A 89 -2.38 -7.81 -19.19
C LEU A 89 -2.03 -7.74 -20.69
N LEU A 90 -0.95 -7.05 -21.06
CA LEU A 90 -0.50 -6.98 -22.45
C LEU A 90 -0.15 -8.36 -23.02
N VAL A 91 0.52 -9.21 -22.23
CA VAL A 91 0.83 -10.59 -22.63
C VAL A 91 -0.45 -11.42 -22.80
N HIS A 92 -1.39 -11.30 -21.86
CA HIS A 92 -2.66 -12.04 -21.93
C HIS A 92 -3.49 -11.65 -23.16
N VAL A 93 -3.58 -10.35 -23.46
CA VAL A 93 -4.27 -9.84 -24.65
C VAL A 93 -3.54 -10.29 -25.92
N GLY A 94 -2.21 -10.14 -25.99
CA GLY A 94 -1.42 -10.55 -27.15
C GLY A 94 -1.47 -12.05 -27.45
N ALA A 95 -1.62 -12.90 -26.44
CA ALA A 95 -1.79 -14.34 -26.59
C ALA A 95 -3.22 -14.75 -27.01
N SER A 96 -4.19 -13.84 -26.93
CA SER A 96 -5.60 -14.08 -27.27
C SER A 96 -5.99 -13.66 -28.69
N VAL A 97 -5.05 -13.11 -29.47
CA VAL A 97 -5.19 -12.71 -30.88
C VAL A 97 -4.48 -13.70 -31.79
#